data_AF-A0A5D0V3M4-F1
#
_entry.id   AF-A0A5D0V3M4-F1
#
_cell.length_a   1.000
_cell.length_b   1.000
_cell.length_c   1.000
_cell.angle_alpha   90.00
_cell.angle_beta   90.00
_cell.angle_gamma   90.00
#
_symmetry.space_group_name_H-M   'P 1'
#
loop_
_entity.id
_entity.type
_entity.pdbx_description
1 polymer ?
#
loop_
_entity_poly.entity_id
_entity_poly.type
_entity_poly.pdbx_seq_one_letter_code
_entity_poly.pdbx_strand_id
1 'polypeptide(L)'
;MTTAKDTGISDTDPAEGATLQVGGEDADLEARIGRELTVFNNAATGADDEAGLSVRVVDPDGELVGGLTGWTWGGRAGINTVWVRADRRHQGWGGRLLRAAEEEARRRGCTEISVASFSFQAPAFYRRHGYTDTGIRDGIPGGHVDHQFWKSLVDDPAGVLRVVALVGLGADAQAGRRYEDGVLALLGRHGGRLERRLRTGDGRTEVHVIRFAARTGYDGFLADPDRAALRAEFGDAVPTARALEVQDV
;
A
#
# COMPACT_ATOMS: atom_id res chain seq x y z
N MET A 1 -6.24 -48.46 -8.50
CA MET A 1 -7.04 -47.76 -7.45
C MET A 1 -6.27 -46.52 -7.09
N THR A 2 -6.63 -45.28 -7.43
CA THR A 2 -7.85 -44.71 -8.03
C THR A 2 -7.38 -43.48 -8.80
N THR A 3 -7.72 -43.39 -10.08
CA THR A 3 -7.55 -42.18 -10.89
C THR A 3 -8.49 -41.10 -10.39
N ALA A 4 -7.94 -39.98 -9.91
CA ALA A 4 -8.74 -38.79 -9.64
C ALA A 4 -9.17 -38.21 -10.99
N LYS A 5 -10.47 -38.27 -11.26
CA LYS A 5 -11.12 -37.60 -12.38
C LYS A 5 -10.97 -36.10 -12.19
N ASP A 6 -10.25 -35.49 -13.12
CA ASP A 6 -10.34 -34.05 -13.37
C ASP A 6 -11.76 -33.76 -13.87
N THR A 7 -12.53 -33.05 -13.06
CA THR A 7 -13.91 -32.65 -13.38
C THR A 7 -13.93 -31.14 -13.48
N GLY A 8 -13.37 -30.63 -14.58
CA GLY A 8 -13.52 -29.24 -14.96
C GLY A 8 -15.00 -28.92 -15.12
N ILE A 9 -15.47 -27.97 -14.31
CA ILE A 9 -16.82 -27.40 -14.41
C ILE A 9 -16.77 -26.46 -15.61
N SER A 10 -17.39 -26.87 -16.72
CA SER A 10 -17.65 -26.02 -17.88
C SER A 10 -19.01 -25.36 -17.67
N ASP A 11 -19.02 -24.08 -17.32
CA ASP A 11 -20.23 -23.27 -17.35
C ASP A 11 -20.32 -22.56 -18.70
N THR A 12 -21.45 -22.69 -19.38
CA THR A 12 -21.66 -22.15 -20.72
C THR A 12 -22.74 -21.09 -20.61
N ASP A 13 -22.36 -19.81 -20.72
CA ASP A 13 -23.32 -18.73 -20.83
C ASP A 13 -23.81 -18.65 -22.29
N PRO A 14 -25.10 -18.94 -22.59
CA PRO A 14 -25.59 -19.03 -23.98
C PRO A 14 -25.60 -17.69 -24.73
N ALA A 15 -25.27 -16.57 -24.08
CA ALA A 15 -25.44 -15.24 -24.66
C ALA A 15 -24.36 -14.84 -25.71
N GLU A 16 -23.16 -15.43 -25.71
CA GLU A 16 -22.05 -14.94 -26.56
C GLU A 16 -21.18 -16.04 -27.25
N GLY A 17 -21.50 -17.32 -27.09
CA GLY A 17 -20.70 -18.40 -27.69
C GLY A 17 -19.31 -18.61 -27.04
N ALA A 18 -19.07 -18.00 -25.89
CA ALA A 18 -17.88 -18.21 -25.08
C ALA A 18 -18.03 -19.47 -24.19
N THR A 19 -16.92 -20.14 -23.88
CA THR A 19 -16.88 -21.27 -22.96
C THR A 19 -15.88 -20.99 -21.84
N LEU A 20 -16.31 -21.08 -20.58
CA LEU A 20 -15.45 -20.96 -19.41
C LEU A 20 -14.72 -22.29 -19.17
N GLN A 21 -13.40 -22.23 -19.00
CA GLN A 21 -12.57 -23.39 -18.65
C GLN A 21 -11.74 -23.08 -17.41
N VAL A 22 -11.57 -24.08 -16.54
CA VAL A 22 -10.71 -24.02 -15.36
C VAL A 22 -9.60 -25.05 -15.55
N GLY A 23 -8.35 -24.62 -15.41
CA GLY A 23 -7.16 -25.44 -15.63
C GLY A 23 -6.03 -25.17 -14.65
N GLY A 24 -4.89 -25.83 -14.86
CA GLY A 24 -3.66 -25.66 -14.09
C GLY A 24 -2.75 -24.55 -14.66
N GLU A 25 -1.45 -24.73 -14.54
CA GLU A 25 -0.46 -23.83 -15.14
C GLU A 25 -0.59 -23.80 -16.67
N ASP A 26 -0.66 -22.60 -17.24
CA ASP A 26 -0.80 -22.37 -18.68
C ASP A 26 0.06 -21.16 -19.08
N ALA A 27 1.28 -21.45 -19.53
CA ALA A 27 2.27 -20.43 -19.87
C ALA A 27 1.87 -19.60 -21.10
N ASP A 28 1.14 -20.20 -22.05
CA ASP A 28 0.70 -19.50 -23.27
C ASP A 28 -0.41 -18.51 -22.93
N LEU A 29 -1.37 -18.93 -22.08
CA LEU A 29 -2.41 -18.07 -21.55
C LEU A 29 -1.80 -16.94 -20.72
N GLU A 30 -0.90 -17.25 -19.77
CA GLU A 30 -0.21 -16.26 -18.93
C GLU A 30 0.50 -15.20 -19.80
N ALA A 31 1.26 -15.65 -20.81
CA ALA A 31 1.94 -14.75 -21.73
C ALA A 31 0.96 -13.90 -22.56
N ARG A 32 -0.16 -14.48 -23.00
CA ARG A 32 -1.17 -13.76 -23.80
C ARG A 32 -1.88 -12.68 -22.98
N ILE A 33 -2.45 -13.05 -21.83
CA ILE A 33 -3.18 -12.10 -20.98
C ILE A 33 -2.26 -11.06 -20.36
N GLY A 34 -1.00 -11.42 -20.07
CA GLY A 34 0.01 -10.48 -19.59
C GLY A 34 0.24 -9.35 -20.59
N ARG A 35 0.45 -9.67 -21.87
CA ARG A 35 0.62 -8.64 -22.93
C ARG A 35 -0.60 -7.73 -23.08
N GLU A 36 -1.80 -8.30 -23.09
CA GLU A 36 -3.04 -7.51 -23.22
C GLU A 36 -3.23 -6.59 -22.01
N LEU A 37 -2.93 -7.08 -20.81
CA LEU A 37 -3.03 -6.31 -19.58
C LEU A 37 -2.00 -5.18 -19.54
N THR A 38 -0.76 -5.40 -20.01
CA THR A 38 0.24 -4.34 -20.15
C THR A 38 -0.26 -3.23 -21.09
N VAL A 39 -0.83 -3.58 -22.25
CA VAL A 39 -1.40 -2.58 -23.19
C VAL A 39 -2.51 -1.78 -22.53
N PHE A 40 -3.43 -2.46 -21.84
CA PHE A 40 -4.52 -1.81 -21.12
C PHE A 40 -4.01 -0.89 -19.99
N ASN A 41 -3.08 -1.35 -19.17
CA ASN A 41 -2.52 -0.60 -18.05
C ASN A 41 -1.76 0.64 -18.52
N ASN A 42 -0.96 0.51 -19.58
CA ASN A 42 -0.24 1.64 -20.16
C ASN A 42 -1.21 2.70 -20.67
N ALA A 43 -2.30 2.30 -21.35
CA ALA A 43 -3.33 3.23 -21.81
C ALA A 43 -4.08 3.90 -20.64
N ALA A 44 -4.36 3.16 -19.57
CA ALA A 44 -5.09 3.66 -18.41
C ALA A 44 -4.27 4.62 -17.53
N THR A 45 -2.95 4.44 -17.47
CA THR A 45 -2.07 5.17 -16.55
C THR A 45 -1.16 6.18 -17.23
N GLY A 46 -0.90 6.01 -18.53
CA GLY A 46 0.13 6.75 -19.27
C GLY A 46 1.57 6.33 -18.92
N ALA A 47 1.78 5.27 -18.13
CA ALA A 47 3.09 4.75 -17.78
C ALA A 47 3.37 3.44 -18.54
N ASP A 48 4.45 3.42 -19.32
CA ASP A 48 4.87 2.30 -20.19
C ASP A 48 6.27 1.77 -19.85
N ASP A 49 6.78 2.10 -18.65
CA ASP A 49 8.13 1.83 -18.17
C ASP A 49 8.24 0.54 -17.31
N GLU A 50 7.30 -0.39 -17.47
CA GLU A 50 7.30 -1.65 -16.71
C GLU A 50 8.57 -2.46 -16.97
N ALA A 51 9.25 -2.89 -15.90
CA ALA A 51 10.45 -3.71 -16.00
C ALA A 51 10.64 -4.63 -14.79
N GLY A 52 11.17 -5.83 -15.04
CA GLY A 52 11.64 -6.72 -13.98
C GLY A 52 12.84 -6.14 -13.23
N LEU A 53 12.93 -6.44 -11.94
CA LEU A 53 14.05 -6.11 -11.07
C LEU A 53 14.61 -7.41 -10.48
N SER A 54 15.92 -7.60 -10.54
CA SER A 54 16.56 -8.71 -9.86
C SER A 54 17.92 -8.33 -9.29
N VAL A 55 18.21 -8.87 -8.10
CA VAL A 55 19.51 -8.76 -7.44
C VAL A 55 19.92 -10.16 -7.03
N ARG A 56 21.15 -10.58 -7.33
CA ARG A 56 21.69 -11.88 -6.92
C ARG A 56 23.07 -11.73 -6.32
N VAL A 57 23.39 -12.63 -5.41
CA VAL A 57 24.72 -12.82 -4.85
C VAL A 57 25.13 -14.25 -5.11
N VAL A 58 26.31 -14.44 -5.67
CA VAL A 58 26.96 -15.74 -5.85
C VAL A 58 28.25 -15.79 -5.03
N ASP A 59 28.67 -16.98 -4.62
CA ASP A 59 29.98 -17.21 -4.00
C ASP A 59 31.07 -17.38 -5.09
N PRO A 60 32.37 -17.52 -4.72
CA PRO A 60 33.45 -17.64 -5.70
C PRO A 60 33.33 -18.82 -6.66
N ASP A 61 32.59 -19.86 -6.27
CA ASP A 61 32.36 -21.05 -7.09
C ASP A 61 31.17 -20.85 -8.07
N GLY A 62 30.49 -19.70 -7.98
CA GLY A 62 29.34 -19.35 -8.82
C GLY A 62 28.00 -19.79 -8.24
N GLU A 63 27.97 -20.37 -7.04
CA GLU A 63 26.75 -20.88 -6.43
C GLU A 63 25.91 -19.77 -5.80
N LEU A 64 24.58 -19.91 -5.89
CA LEU A 64 23.65 -18.89 -5.39
C LEU A 64 23.71 -18.81 -3.84
N VAL A 65 24.08 -17.65 -3.34
CA VAL A 65 24.06 -17.31 -1.91
C VAL A 65 22.71 -16.71 -1.50
N GLY A 66 22.10 -15.92 -2.39
CA GLY A 66 20.81 -15.31 -2.16
C GLY A 66 20.38 -14.43 -3.33
N GLY A 67 19.11 -14.07 -3.36
CA GLY A 67 18.55 -13.25 -4.41
C GLY A 67 17.26 -12.55 -4.00
N LEU A 68 16.92 -11.55 -4.80
CA LEU A 68 15.69 -10.79 -4.72
C LEU A 68 15.16 -10.60 -6.14
N THR A 69 13.86 -10.85 -6.35
CA THR A 69 13.14 -10.49 -7.57
C THR A 69 12.03 -9.50 -7.26
N GLY A 70 11.70 -8.68 -8.25
CA GLY A 70 10.79 -7.56 -8.13
C GLY A 70 10.36 -7.01 -9.48
N TRP A 71 9.67 -5.89 -9.44
CA TRP A 71 9.24 -5.13 -10.61
C TRP A 71 9.34 -3.63 -10.34
N THR A 72 9.36 -2.84 -11.40
CA THR A 72 9.22 -1.39 -11.39
C THR A 72 8.21 -0.95 -12.45
N TRP A 73 7.35 0.01 -12.14
CA TRP A 73 6.39 0.59 -13.09
C TRP A 73 5.82 1.91 -12.54
N GLY A 74 5.74 2.95 -13.36
CA GLY A 74 5.07 4.21 -13.05
C GLY A 74 5.59 4.89 -11.79
N GLY A 75 6.90 4.89 -11.58
CA GLY A 75 7.54 5.45 -10.38
C GLY A 75 7.35 4.62 -9.10
N ARG A 76 6.98 3.34 -9.23
CA ARG A 76 6.78 2.40 -8.11
C ARG A 76 7.65 1.16 -8.29
N ALA A 77 8.02 0.54 -7.18
CA ALA A 77 8.68 -0.75 -7.16
C ALA A 77 7.95 -1.76 -6.27
N GLY A 78 8.09 -3.04 -6.56
CA GLY A 78 7.59 -4.12 -5.71
C GLY A 78 8.61 -5.24 -5.59
N ILE A 79 8.65 -5.89 -4.43
CA ILE A 79 9.44 -7.11 -4.21
C ILE A 79 8.50 -8.31 -4.30
N ASN A 80 8.82 -9.25 -5.17
CA ASN A 80 8.09 -10.52 -5.29
C ASN A 80 8.65 -11.55 -4.31
N THR A 81 9.97 -11.75 -4.34
CA THR A 81 10.62 -12.82 -3.58
C THR A 81 11.98 -12.37 -3.08
N VAL A 82 12.32 -12.73 -1.85
CA VAL A 82 13.68 -12.63 -1.30
C VAL A 82 14.07 -13.95 -0.66
N TRP A 83 15.29 -14.39 -0.90
CA TRP A 83 15.81 -15.61 -0.31
C TRP A 83 17.31 -15.52 -0.05
N VAL A 84 17.73 -16.12 1.06
CA VAL A 84 19.15 -16.27 1.42
C VAL A 84 19.36 -17.71 1.87
N ARG A 85 20.41 -18.33 1.30
CA ARG A 85 20.84 -19.69 1.62
C ARG A 85 21.04 -19.84 3.12
N ALA A 86 20.57 -20.96 3.68
CA ALA A 86 20.44 -21.13 5.13
C ALA A 86 21.78 -20.92 5.88
N ASP A 87 22.87 -21.43 5.32
CA ASP A 87 24.24 -21.33 5.85
C ASP A 87 24.90 -19.94 5.67
N ARG A 88 24.19 -19.00 5.03
CA ARG A 88 24.61 -17.60 4.83
C ARG A 88 23.67 -16.61 5.51
N ARG A 89 22.63 -17.07 6.22
CA ARG A 89 21.74 -16.20 6.99
C ARG A 89 22.49 -15.55 8.16
N HIS A 90 21.94 -14.45 8.68
CA HIS A 90 22.52 -13.64 9.77
C HIS A 90 23.88 -12.98 9.48
N GLN A 91 24.38 -13.04 8.24
CA GLN A 91 25.60 -12.37 7.78
C GLN A 91 25.32 -11.05 7.05
N GLY A 92 24.09 -10.51 7.18
CA GLY A 92 23.71 -9.23 6.57
C GLY A 92 23.33 -9.28 5.08
N TRP A 93 23.35 -10.45 4.43
CA TRP A 93 23.01 -10.58 3.00
C TRP A 93 21.60 -10.08 2.65
N GLY A 94 20.59 -10.37 3.47
CA GLY A 94 19.22 -9.88 3.23
C GLY A 94 19.15 -8.35 3.15
N GLY A 95 19.83 -7.65 4.06
CA GLY A 95 19.87 -6.18 4.06
C GLY A 95 20.65 -5.61 2.87
N ARG A 96 21.69 -6.30 2.40
CA ARG A 96 22.44 -5.92 1.20
C ARG A 96 21.61 -6.09 -0.07
N LEU A 97 20.90 -7.20 -0.20
CA LEU A 97 19.98 -7.46 -1.32
C LEU A 97 18.88 -6.39 -1.36
N LEU A 98 18.28 -6.09 -0.21
CA LEU A 98 17.22 -5.09 -0.10
C LEU A 98 17.72 -3.69 -0.49
N ARG A 99 18.86 -3.25 0.04
CA ARG A 99 19.45 -1.94 -0.33
C ARG A 99 19.77 -1.84 -1.81
N ALA A 100 20.36 -2.87 -2.41
CA ALA A 100 20.65 -2.87 -3.84
C ALA A 100 19.37 -2.77 -4.69
N ALA A 101 18.28 -3.43 -4.26
CA ALA A 101 16.99 -3.32 -4.93
C ALA A 101 16.39 -1.90 -4.79
N GLU A 102 16.47 -1.30 -3.60
CA GLU A 102 16.02 0.08 -3.36
C GLU A 102 16.82 1.12 -4.15
N GLU A 103 18.15 0.95 -4.26
CA GLU A 103 19.03 1.81 -5.05
C GLU A 103 18.70 1.72 -6.54
N GLU A 104 18.50 0.51 -7.06
CA GLU A 104 18.10 0.29 -8.45
C GLU A 104 16.70 0.86 -8.73
N ALA A 105 15.76 0.71 -7.81
CA ALA A 105 14.43 1.32 -7.91
C ALA A 105 14.53 2.86 -7.97
N ARG A 106 15.32 3.50 -7.09
CA ARG A 106 15.58 4.94 -7.15
C ARG A 106 16.19 5.37 -8.48
N ARG A 107 17.16 4.60 -9.00
CA ARG A 107 17.80 4.87 -10.30
C ARG A 107 16.80 4.84 -11.46
N ARG A 108 15.75 4.02 -11.36
CA ARG A 108 14.63 3.94 -12.31
C ARG A 108 13.56 5.00 -12.09
N GLY A 109 13.75 5.92 -11.15
CA GLY A 109 12.78 6.97 -10.84
C GLY A 109 11.65 6.52 -9.91
N CYS A 110 11.77 5.35 -9.27
CA CYS A 110 10.79 4.93 -8.28
C CYS A 110 10.88 5.78 -7.01
N THR A 111 9.71 6.18 -6.50
CA THR A 111 9.56 7.00 -5.29
C THR A 111 9.07 6.19 -4.09
N GLU A 112 8.64 4.95 -4.32
CA GLU A 112 8.14 4.03 -3.31
C GLU A 112 8.43 2.57 -3.68
N ILE A 113 8.47 1.71 -2.66
CA ILE A 113 8.61 0.27 -2.79
C ILE A 113 7.69 -0.48 -1.84
N SER A 114 7.07 -1.57 -2.29
CA SER A 114 6.18 -2.41 -1.48
C SER A 114 6.57 -3.89 -1.47
N VAL A 115 6.16 -4.62 -0.44
CA VAL A 115 6.38 -6.07 -0.31
C VAL A 115 5.32 -6.72 0.56
N ALA A 116 4.87 -7.92 0.18
CA ALA A 116 4.07 -8.79 1.04
C ALA A 116 5.00 -9.79 1.76
N SER A 117 4.73 -10.05 3.04
CA SER A 117 5.57 -10.94 3.85
C SER A 117 4.72 -11.67 4.89
N PHE A 118 4.76 -13.00 4.85
CA PHE A 118 4.10 -13.77 5.90
C PHE A 118 4.80 -13.60 7.26
N SER A 119 4.06 -13.79 8.35
CA SER A 119 4.58 -13.69 9.72
C SER A 119 5.79 -14.58 10.02
N PHE A 120 5.95 -15.71 9.31
CA PHE A 120 7.12 -16.59 9.39
C PHE A 120 8.27 -16.20 8.44
N GLN A 121 8.06 -15.24 7.54
CA GLN A 121 9.03 -14.72 6.58
C GLN A 121 9.62 -13.37 7.04
N ALA A 122 9.97 -13.28 8.31
CA ALA A 122 10.70 -12.17 8.91
C ALA A 122 10.06 -10.77 8.70
N PRO A 123 8.80 -10.51 9.13
CA PRO A 123 8.22 -9.17 9.05
C PRO A 123 9.05 -8.10 9.81
N ALA A 124 9.71 -8.50 10.90
CA ALA A 124 10.62 -7.63 11.64
C ALA A 124 11.87 -7.23 10.83
N PHE A 125 12.25 -7.98 9.78
CA PHE A 125 13.33 -7.60 8.88
C PHE A 125 12.97 -6.34 8.09
N TYR A 126 11.77 -6.28 7.50
CA TYR A 126 11.32 -5.11 6.74
C TYR A 126 11.14 -3.88 7.62
N ARG A 127 10.53 -4.03 8.81
CA ARG A 127 10.40 -2.93 9.78
C ARG A 127 11.75 -2.29 10.13
N ARG A 128 12.77 -3.11 10.42
CA ARG A 128 14.14 -2.61 10.69
C ARG A 128 14.81 -1.90 9.50
N HIS A 129 14.30 -2.09 8.28
CA HIS A 129 14.78 -1.40 7.09
C HIS A 129 13.89 -0.21 6.69
N GLY A 130 13.02 0.26 7.60
CA GLY A 130 12.21 1.46 7.40
C GLY A 130 10.95 1.24 6.57
N TYR A 131 10.47 0.00 6.48
CA TYR A 131 9.15 -0.29 5.90
C TYR A 131 8.05 -0.17 6.96
N THR A 132 6.97 0.50 6.60
CA THR A 132 5.74 0.65 7.39
C THR A 132 4.75 -0.45 7.03
N ASP A 133 4.09 -1.01 8.04
CA ASP A 133 3.01 -1.99 7.87
C ASP A 133 1.73 -1.26 7.43
N THR A 134 1.21 -1.59 6.25
CA THR A 134 0.02 -0.95 5.66
C THR A 134 -1.21 -1.84 5.70
N GLY A 135 -1.06 -3.11 6.06
CA GLY A 135 -2.16 -4.05 6.12
C GLY A 135 -1.75 -5.42 6.63
N ILE A 136 -2.67 -6.08 7.33
CA ILE A 136 -2.51 -7.45 7.82
C ILE A 136 -3.71 -8.25 7.37
N ARG A 137 -3.46 -9.43 6.79
CA ARG A 137 -4.51 -10.37 6.38
C ARG A 137 -4.33 -11.70 7.10
N ASP A 138 -5.37 -12.10 7.82
CA ASP A 138 -5.45 -13.38 8.52
C ASP A 138 -5.68 -14.57 7.57
N GLY A 139 -5.61 -15.77 8.13
CA GLY A 139 -5.99 -17.01 7.42
C GLY A 139 -4.84 -17.70 6.69
N ILE A 140 -3.58 -17.35 6.98
CA ILE A 140 -2.45 -18.11 6.46
C ILE A 140 -2.31 -19.41 7.28
N PRO A 141 -2.04 -20.57 6.63
CA PRO A 141 -1.92 -21.85 7.31
C PRO A 141 -1.02 -21.79 8.54
N GLY A 142 -1.36 -22.53 9.59
CA GLY A 142 -0.61 -22.52 10.85
C GLY A 142 -0.90 -21.32 11.76
N GLY A 143 -1.97 -20.57 11.50
CA GLY A 143 -2.32 -19.37 12.29
C GLY A 143 -1.44 -18.17 11.97
N HIS A 144 -0.81 -18.19 10.80
CA HIS A 144 0.04 -17.10 10.34
C HIS A 144 -0.82 -15.99 9.71
N VAL A 145 -0.19 -14.82 9.55
CA VAL A 145 -0.77 -13.67 8.83
C VAL A 145 0.14 -13.24 7.68
N ASP A 146 -0.42 -12.49 6.74
CA ASP A 146 0.27 -11.82 5.63
C ASP A 146 0.34 -10.32 5.89
N HIS A 147 1.56 -9.80 6.05
CA HIS A 147 1.83 -8.38 6.24
C HIS A 147 2.09 -7.71 4.89
N GLN A 148 1.44 -6.58 4.66
CA GLN A 148 1.72 -5.69 3.54
C GLN A 148 2.60 -4.55 4.03
N PHE A 149 3.75 -4.38 3.39
CA PHE A 149 4.72 -3.37 3.75
C PHE A 149 4.90 -2.37 2.61
N TRP A 150 5.15 -1.13 2.99
CA TRP A 150 5.45 -0.03 2.09
C TRP A 150 6.61 0.80 2.65
N LYS A 151 7.43 1.37 1.77
CA LYS A 151 8.49 2.30 2.13
C LYS A 151 8.60 3.40 1.08
N SER A 152 8.71 4.65 1.54
CA SER A 152 9.10 5.76 0.68
C SER A 152 10.58 5.64 0.31
N LEU A 153 10.89 5.78 -0.98
CA LEU A 153 12.25 5.85 -1.50
C LEU A 153 12.74 7.28 -1.67
N VAL A 154 11.83 8.25 -1.66
CA VAL A 154 12.16 9.65 -1.47
C VAL A 154 12.36 9.90 0.01
N ASP A 155 13.34 10.73 0.35
CA ASP A 155 13.42 11.24 1.71
C ASP A 155 12.12 12.01 1.99
N ASP A 156 11.45 11.68 3.09
CA ASP A 156 10.35 12.52 3.56
C ASP A 156 10.98 13.90 3.79
N PRO A 157 10.56 14.95 3.07
CA PRO A 157 11.15 16.26 3.28
C PRO A 157 10.98 16.61 4.76
N ALA A 158 12.06 17.04 5.40
CA ALA A 158 12.01 17.51 6.78
C ALA A 158 10.86 18.52 6.90
N GLY A 159 9.75 18.12 7.52
CA GLY A 159 8.52 18.93 7.55
C GLY A 159 7.20 18.17 7.38
N VAL A 160 7.19 16.93 6.88
CA VAL A 160 5.93 16.16 6.76
C VAL A 160 5.32 15.92 8.16
N LEU A 161 4.08 16.37 8.33
CA LEU A 161 3.34 16.28 9.59
C LEU A 161 2.18 15.30 9.44
N ARG A 162 2.10 14.30 10.33
CA ARG A 162 0.90 13.46 10.47
C ARG A 162 0.08 13.89 11.68
N VAL A 163 -1.22 14.00 11.45
CA VAL A 163 -2.20 14.36 12.48
C VAL A 163 -3.27 13.29 12.54
N VAL A 164 -3.53 12.78 13.75
CA VAL A 164 -4.71 11.96 14.04
C VAL A 164 -5.75 12.85 14.69
N ALA A 165 -6.90 13.02 14.04
CA ALA A 165 -8.04 13.74 14.59
C ALA A 165 -9.09 12.75 15.12
N LEU A 166 -9.43 12.87 16.40
CA LEU A 166 -10.56 12.20 17.03
C LEU A 166 -11.75 13.16 17.01
N VAL A 167 -12.79 12.82 16.26
CA VAL A 167 -13.92 13.70 15.96
C VAL A 167 -15.21 13.12 16.54
N GLY A 168 -15.77 13.75 17.56
CA GLY A 168 -17.07 13.41 18.12
C GLY A 168 -18.19 14.14 17.38
N LEU A 169 -19.01 13.39 16.63
CA LEU A 169 -20.04 13.91 15.70
C LEU A 169 -21.26 14.57 16.38
N GLY A 170 -21.31 14.61 17.72
CA GLY A 170 -22.39 15.24 18.47
C GLY A 170 -23.72 14.48 18.41
N ALA A 171 -24.81 15.17 18.79
CA ALA A 171 -26.16 14.59 18.82
C ALA A 171 -26.74 14.41 17.41
N ASP A 172 -26.51 15.37 16.51
CA ASP A 172 -26.84 15.26 15.08
C ASP A 172 -25.64 14.76 14.29
N ALA A 173 -25.46 13.44 14.31
CA ALA A 173 -24.34 12.81 13.62
C ALA A 173 -24.40 13.00 12.09
N GLN A 174 -25.57 13.27 11.50
CA GLN A 174 -25.68 13.48 10.05
C GLN A 174 -25.19 14.87 9.66
N ALA A 175 -25.61 15.90 10.39
CA ALA A 175 -25.09 17.26 10.21
C ALA A 175 -23.59 17.31 10.51
N GLY A 176 -23.13 16.67 11.60
CA GLY A 176 -21.70 16.58 11.92
C GLY A 176 -20.88 15.94 10.79
N ARG A 177 -21.39 14.90 10.13
CA ARG A 177 -20.69 14.28 8.98
C ARG A 177 -20.59 15.21 7.78
N ARG A 178 -21.66 15.95 7.46
CA ARG A 178 -21.65 16.92 6.36
C ARG A 178 -20.65 18.04 6.61
N TYR A 179 -20.55 18.51 7.86
CA TYR A 179 -19.51 19.45 8.27
C TYR A 179 -18.11 18.86 8.03
N GLU A 180 -17.84 17.64 8.49
CA GLU A 180 -16.53 17.00 8.29
C GLU A 180 -16.21 16.78 6.80
N ASP A 181 -17.18 16.38 5.98
CA ASP A 181 -16.99 16.23 4.53
C ASP A 181 -16.55 17.56 3.89
N GLY A 182 -17.21 18.67 4.29
CA GLY A 182 -16.86 20.01 3.82
C GLY A 182 -15.47 20.46 4.29
N VAL A 183 -15.12 20.22 5.56
CA VAL A 183 -13.80 20.55 6.10
C VAL A 183 -12.70 19.72 5.45
N LEU A 184 -12.89 18.41 5.30
CA LEU A 184 -11.90 17.51 4.69
C LEU A 184 -11.66 17.82 3.21
N ALA A 185 -12.67 18.35 2.49
CA ALA A 185 -12.50 18.82 1.12
C ALA A 185 -11.51 20.00 0.98
N LEU A 186 -11.26 20.75 2.05
CA LEU A 186 -10.32 21.88 2.06
C LEU A 186 -8.85 21.44 2.16
N LEU A 187 -8.58 20.21 2.60
CA LEU A 187 -7.22 19.71 2.87
C LEU A 187 -6.26 19.91 1.69
N GLY A 188 -6.72 19.62 0.47
CA GLY A 188 -5.90 19.71 -0.73
C GLY A 188 -5.36 21.12 -1.02
N ARG A 189 -6.07 22.17 -0.58
CA ARG A 189 -5.63 23.57 -0.73
C ARG A 189 -4.37 23.90 0.07
N HIS A 190 -4.13 23.13 1.14
CA HIS A 190 -3.05 23.35 2.10
C HIS A 190 -1.99 22.24 2.07
N GLY A 191 -1.93 21.48 0.96
CA GLY A 191 -1.01 20.34 0.85
C GLY A 191 -1.31 19.22 1.84
N GLY A 192 -2.55 19.14 2.33
CA GLY A 192 -3.05 18.10 3.21
C GLY A 192 -3.74 16.98 2.41
N ARG A 193 -3.64 15.74 2.90
CA ARG A 193 -4.34 14.57 2.35
C ARG A 193 -4.89 13.72 3.48
N LEU A 194 -6.15 13.32 3.36
CA LEU A 194 -6.76 12.31 4.21
C LEU A 194 -6.23 10.93 3.81
N GLU A 195 -5.51 10.28 4.71
CA GLU A 195 -4.97 8.93 4.50
C GLU A 195 -5.98 7.87 4.91
N ARG A 196 -6.65 8.06 6.04
CA ARG A 196 -7.70 7.15 6.52
C ARG A 196 -8.81 7.93 7.22
N ARG A 197 -10.04 7.43 7.06
CA ARG A 197 -11.21 7.85 7.82
C ARG A 197 -11.91 6.62 8.34
N LEU A 198 -11.97 6.52 9.66
CA LEU A 198 -12.53 5.40 10.39
C LEU A 198 -13.70 5.91 11.24
N ARG A 199 -14.58 5.00 11.64
CA ARG A 199 -15.70 5.30 12.51
C ARG A 199 -15.83 4.23 13.58
N THR A 200 -16.19 4.63 14.78
CA THR A 200 -16.54 3.70 15.86
C THR A 200 -17.79 2.90 15.52
N GLY A 201 -17.95 1.70 16.10
CA GLY A 201 -19.10 0.83 15.83
C GLY A 201 -20.45 1.44 16.19
N ASP A 202 -20.48 2.39 17.13
CA ASP A 202 -21.68 3.15 17.49
C ASP A 202 -21.97 4.34 16.55
N GLY A 203 -21.09 4.61 15.59
CA GLY A 203 -21.25 5.66 14.61
C GLY A 203 -21.05 7.09 15.12
N ARG A 204 -20.66 7.29 16.39
CA ARG A 204 -20.62 8.61 17.04
C ARG A 204 -19.28 9.32 16.96
N THR A 205 -18.21 8.56 16.74
CA THR A 205 -16.85 9.11 16.65
C THR A 205 -16.22 8.73 15.32
N GLU A 206 -15.57 9.68 14.68
CA GLU A 206 -14.68 9.43 13.56
C GLU A 206 -13.22 9.59 13.97
N VAL A 207 -12.35 8.81 13.34
CA VAL A 207 -10.90 8.94 13.47
C VAL A 207 -10.34 9.23 12.09
N HIS A 208 -9.68 10.37 11.94
CA HIS A 208 -9.05 10.77 10.69
C HIS A 208 -7.54 10.69 10.85
N VAL A 209 -6.87 10.05 9.90
CA VAL A 209 -5.41 10.08 9.75
C VAL A 209 -5.11 10.98 8.58
N ILE A 210 -4.43 12.11 8.83
CA ILE A 210 -4.21 13.18 7.86
C ILE A 210 -2.71 13.43 7.77
N ARG A 211 -2.21 13.58 6.54
CA ARG A 211 -0.83 13.97 6.26
C ARG A 211 -0.80 15.37 5.68
N PHE A 212 0.13 16.20 6.12
CA PHE A 212 0.47 17.49 5.53
C PHE A 212 1.91 17.45 5.04
N ALA A 213 2.16 18.06 3.87
CA ALA A 213 3.51 18.18 3.32
C ALA A 213 4.45 19.02 4.21
N ALA A 214 3.89 19.98 4.97
CA ALA A 214 4.62 20.84 5.88
C ALA A 214 3.72 21.31 7.04
N ARG A 215 4.33 21.69 8.17
CA ARG A 215 3.63 22.33 9.31
C ARG A 215 2.80 23.55 8.90
N THR A 216 3.34 24.39 8.01
CA THR A 216 2.64 25.59 7.49
C THR A 216 1.33 25.26 6.81
N GLY A 217 1.23 24.09 6.15
CA GLY A 217 -0.02 23.60 5.58
C GLY A 217 -1.06 23.25 6.65
N TYR A 218 -0.65 22.62 7.74
CA TYR A 218 -1.56 22.31 8.85
C TYR A 218 -2.09 23.59 9.52
N ASP A 219 -1.20 24.55 9.82
CA ASP A 219 -1.60 25.82 10.42
C ASP A 219 -2.52 26.63 9.48
N GLY A 220 -2.22 26.63 8.16
CA GLY A 220 -3.05 27.25 7.14
C GLY A 220 -4.44 26.62 7.01
N PHE A 221 -4.51 25.29 7.05
CA PHE A 221 -5.79 24.56 7.08
C PHE A 221 -6.62 24.89 8.32
N LEU A 222 -5.99 25.01 9.49
CA LEU A 222 -6.71 25.37 10.72
C LEU A 222 -7.32 26.77 10.65
N ALA A 223 -6.62 27.70 10.00
CA ALA A 223 -7.00 29.11 9.83
C ALA A 223 -7.82 29.41 8.56
N ASP A 224 -8.18 28.40 7.77
CA ASP A 224 -8.92 28.59 6.51
C ASP A 224 -10.27 29.31 6.75
N PRO A 225 -10.57 30.41 6.04
CA PRO A 225 -11.79 31.17 6.23
C PRO A 225 -13.06 30.38 5.87
N ASP A 226 -13.00 29.48 4.89
CA ASP A 226 -14.14 28.62 4.52
C ASP A 226 -14.40 27.59 5.63
N ARG A 227 -13.34 27.14 6.32
CA ARG A 227 -13.49 26.30 7.52
C ARG A 227 -14.18 27.04 8.65
N ALA A 228 -13.87 28.32 8.85
CA ALA A 228 -14.57 29.17 9.82
C ALA A 228 -16.03 29.43 9.42
N ALA A 229 -16.30 29.64 8.13
CA ALA A 229 -17.65 29.81 7.59
C ALA A 229 -18.50 28.54 7.78
N LEU A 230 -17.96 27.36 7.49
CA LEU A 230 -18.62 26.08 7.77
C LEU A 230 -18.93 25.92 9.26
N ARG A 231 -18.04 26.35 10.17
CA ARG A 231 -18.33 26.31 11.61
C ARG A 231 -19.50 27.21 11.99
N ALA A 232 -19.60 28.40 11.38
CA ALA A 232 -20.71 29.31 11.63
C ALA A 232 -22.03 28.78 11.04
N GLU A 233 -22.00 28.17 9.86
CA GLU A 233 -23.17 27.58 9.21
C GLU A 233 -23.76 26.42 10.03
N PHE A 234 -22.91 25.53 10.54
CA PHE A 234 -23.36 24.32 11.24
C PHE A 234 -23.61 24.52 12.74
N GLY A 235 -23.12 25.61 13.35
CA GLY A 235 -23.43 26.00 14.73
C GLY A 235 -23.23 24.87 15.75
N ASP A 236 -24.29 24.53 16.48
CA ASP A 236 -24.26 23.47 17.53
C ASP A 236 -24.07 22.06 16.96
N ALA A 237 -24.24 21.86 15.64
CA ALA A 237 -23.99 20.60 14.97
C ALA A 237 -22.50 20.39 14.62
N VAL A 238 -21.64 21.38 14.88
CA VAL A 238 -20.20 21.27 14.66
C VAL A 238 -19.61 20.20 15.59
N PRO A 239 -18.93 19.18 15.05
CA PRO A 239 -18.25 18.16 15.84
C PRO A 239 -17.18 18.71 16.77
N THR A 240 -16.97 17.99 17.88
CA THR A 240 -15.81 18.20 18.74
C THR A 240 -14.61 17.48 18.13
N ALA A 241 -13.43 18.10 18.12
CA ALA A 241 -12.25 17.49 17.54
C ALA A 241 -11.03 17.62 18.47
N ARG A 242 -10.28 16.52 18.62
CA ARG A 242 -8.96 16.50 19.25
C ARG A 242 -7.93 16.03 18.24
N ALA A 243 -7.01 16.91 17.86
CA ALA A 243 -5.91 16.60 16.97
C ALA A 243 -4.66 16.19 17.75
N LEU A 244 -3.98 15.15 17.29
CA LEU A 244 -2.73 14.63 17.85
C LEU A 244 -1.69 14.58 16.74
N GLU A 245 -0.56 15.26 16.92
CA GLU A 245 0.59 15.09 16.04
C GLU A 245 1.25 13.73 16.36
N VAL A 246 1.49 12.91 15.33
CA VAL A 246 1.99 11.54 15.48
C VAL A 246 3.15 11.26 14.53
N GLN A 247 3.92 10.24 14.86
CA GLN A 247 5.00 9.70 14.04
C GLN A 247 4.90 8.17 14.06
N ASP A 248 5.27 7.53 12.95
CA ASP A 248 5.30 6.07 12.87
C ASP A 248 6.40 5.53 13.80
N VAL A 249 6.13 4.41 14.47
CA VAL A 249 7.05 3.74 15.42
C VAL A 249 7.50 2.38 14.92
#